data_AF-A0AA39TV38-F1
#
_entry.id   AF-A0AA39TV38-F1
#
_cell.length_a   1.000
_cell.length_b   1.000
_cell.length_c   1.000
_cell.angle_alpha   90.00
_cell.angle_beta   90.00
_cell.angle_gamma   90.00
#
_symmetry.space_group_name_H-M   'P 1'
#
loop_
_entity.id
_entity.type
_entity.pdbx_description
1 polymer ?
#
loop_
_entity_poly.entity_id
_entity_poly.type
_entity_poly.pdbx_seq_one_letter_code
_entity_poly.pdbx_strand_id
1 'polypeptide(L)'
;MFHHLASLITFTPLLFCSLASAADPVGVQRQDVIAKPQLSINGIPFGTRAHWMRRARAALADLGSPCPFAAFGTAIVNHTATTADGLGELVCIGANANSKTGNPTMHG
;
A
#
# COMPACT_ATOMS: atom_id res chain seq x y z
N MET A 1 26.21 48.90 -36.85
CA MET A 1 25.88 49.60 -35.60
C MET A 1 24.81 48.73 -34.92
N PHE A 2 25.12 47.85 -33.96
CA PHE A 2 25.45 48.13 -32.54
C PHE A 2 24.40 49.05 -31.91
N HIS A 3 23.67 48.79 -30.81
CA HIS A 3 23.56 47.76 -29.75
C HIS A 3 22.09 47.90 -29.22
N HIS A 4 21.42 47.03 -28.45
CA HIS A 4 21.68 46.69 -27.04
C HIS A 4 20.46 45.90 -26.46
N LEU A 5 20.75 44.93 -25.56
CA LEU A 5 20.03 44.59 -24.29
C LEU A 5 18.56 44.07 -24.38
N ALA A 6 18.07 43.11 -23.59
CA ALA A 6 18.62 42.30 -22.53
C ALA A 6 17.73 41.06 -22.27
N SER A 7 18.40 39.95 -21.98
CA SER A 7 18.05 38.86 -21.05
C SER A 7 16.74 39.00 -20.25
N LEU A 8 15.81 38.06 -20.46
CA LEU A 8 14.80 37.67 -19.48
C LEU A 8 14.83 36.15 -19.35
N ILE A 9 15.82 35.65 -18.58
CA ILE A 9 15.81 34.30 -18.03
C ILE A 9 14.76 34.34 -16.91
N THR A 10 13.56 33.82 -17.20
CA THR A 10 12.54 33.58 -16.18
C THR A 10 13.04 32.51 -15.22
N PHE A 11 13.51 32.94 -14.05
CA PHE A 11 13.77 32.09 -12.90
C PHE A 11 12.46 31.42 -12.47
N THR A 12 12.27 30.15 -12.85
CA THR A 12 11.25 29.29 -12.25
C THR A 12 11.76 28.88 -10.87
N PRO A 13 11.09 29.22 -9.76
CA PRO A 13 11.51 28.73 -8.47
C PRO A 13 11.21 27.22 -8.43
N LEU A 14 12.26 26.41 -8.45
CA LEU A 14 12.19 25.00 -8.09
C LEU A 14 11.72 24.94 -6.63
N LEU A 15 10.42 24.71 -6.45
CA LEU A 15 9.82 24.42 -5.16
C LEU A 15 10.37 23.06 -4.70
N PHE A 16 11.43 23.09 -3.90
CA PHE A 16 11.94 21.92 -3.21
C PHE A 16 10.86 21.41 -2.26
N CYS A 17 10.17 20.33 -2.66
CA CYS A 17 9.27 19.60 -1.80
C CYS A 17 10.12 18.89 -0.73
N SER A 18 10.17 19.45 0.48
CA SER A 18 10.85 18.81 1.61
C SER A 18 10.20 17.46 1.92
N LEU A 19 10.90 16.36 1.66
CA LEU A 19 10.55 15.05 2.20
C LEU A 19 10.87 15.06 3.69
N ALA A 20 9.87 15.30 4.53
CA ALA A 20 9.97 14.99 5.94
C ALA A 20 9.96 13.46 6.10
N SER A 21 11.14 12.84 6.17
CA SER A 21 11.26 11.45 6.60
C SER A 21 11.11 11.43 8.13
N ALA A 22 9.92 11.07 8.62
CA ALA A 22 9.77 10.68 10.02
C ALA A 22 10.60 9.40 10.23
N ALA A 23 11.78 9.53 10.84
CA ALA A 23 12.51 8.39 11.35
C ALA A 23 11.79 7.90 12.61
N ASP A 24 10.95 6.89 12.47
CA ASP A 24 10.37 6.21 13.62
C ASP A 24 11.49 5.49 14.42
N PRO A 25 11.50 5.61 15.75
CA PRO A 25 12.46 4.88 16.58
C PRO A 25 12.20 3.38 16.45
N VAL A 26 13.29 2.61 16.33
CA VAL A 26 13.32 1.15 16.18
C VAL A 26 12.78 0.48 17.45
N GLY A 27 11.45 0.50 17.63
CA GLY A 27 10.75 -0.60 18.28
C GLY A 27 10.78 -1.79 17.33
N VAL A 28 10.91 -3.01 17.85
CA VAL A 28 10.72 -4.22 17.03
C VAL A 28 9.32 -4.13 16.42
N GLN A 29 9.21 -3.68 15.17
CA GLN A 29 7.94 -3.47 14.52
C GLN A 29 7.35 -4.87 14.32
N ARG A 30 6.12 -5.11 14.78
CA ARG A 30 5.46 -6.41 14.57
C ARG A 30 5.39 -6.79 13.09
N GLN A 31 5.44 -5.79 12.21
CA GLN A 31 5.57 -5.97 10.77
C GLN A 31 6.87 -6.70 10.37
N ASP A 32 7.98 -6.48 11.08
CA ASP A 32 9.25 -7.16 10.83
C ASP A 32 9.10 -8.67 11.00
N VAL A 33 8.33 -9.12 11.99
CA VAL A 33 8.08 -10.55 12.22
C VAL A 33 7.30 -11.14 11.05
N ILE A 34 6.23 -10.49 10.60
CA ILE A 34 5.43 -11.00 9.48
C ILE A 34 6.25 -10.97 8.17
N ALA A 35 7.20 -10.04 8.02
CA ALA A 35 8.03 -9.94 6.82
C ALA A 35 9.17 -10.97 6.73
N LYS A 36 9.47 -11.75 7.79
CA LYS A 36 10.58 -12.72 7.77
C LYS A 36 10.30 -13.88 6.79
N PRO A 37 11.17 -14.12 5.78
CA PRO A 37 10.98 -15.19 4.81
C PRO A 37 11.00 -16.60 5.39
N GLN A 38 11.73 -16.80 6.50
CA GLN A 38 11.90 -18.11 7.14
C GLN A 38 10.71 -18.51 8.02
N LEU A 39 9.76 -17.61 8.27
CA LEU A 39 8.64 -17.89 9.16
C LEU A 39 7.45 -18.49 8.41
N SER A 40 6.97 -19.61 8.96
CA SER A 40 5.62 -20.11 8.73
C SER A 40 4.75 -19.69 9.91
N ILE A 41 3.62 -19.03 9.65
CA ILE A 41 2.68 -18.59 10.68
C ILE A 41 1.42 -19.43 10.50
N ASN A 42 1.05 -20.20 11.53
CA ASN A 42 -0.08 -21.14 11.47
C ASN A 42 -0.01 -22.12 10.29
N GLY A 43 1.19 -22.57 9.92
CA GLY A 43 1.41 -23.44 8.78
C GLY A 43 1.42 -22.73 7.41
N ILE A 44 1.21 -21.41 7.36
CA ILE A 44 1.20 -20.65 6.11
C ILE A 44 2.60 -20.10 5.80
N PRO A 45 3.25 -20.57 4.72
CA PRO A 45 4.61 -20.16 4.37
C PRO A 45 4.63 -18.70 3.90
N PHE A 46 5.81 -18.07 3.99
CA PHE A 46 6.00 -16.67 3.62
C PHE A 46 5.50 -16.33 2.21
N GLY A 47 5.77 -17.19 1.21
CA GLY A 47 5.34 -16.97 -0.18
C GLY A 47 3.82 -16.77 -0.30
N THR A 48 3.04 -17.61 0.38
CA THR A 48 1.57 -17.52 0.44
C THR A 48 1.12 -16.26 1.15
N ARG A 49 1.71 -15.93 2.31
CA ARG A 49 1.37 -14.68 3.04
C ARG A 49 1.68 -13.43 2.21
N ALA A 50 2.83 -13.41 1.53
CA ALA A 50 3.24 -12.32 0.66
C ALA A 50 2.34 -12.19 -0.58
N HIS A 51 1.87 -13.30 -1.14
CA HIS A 51 0.85 -13.30 -2.19
C HIS A 51 -0.41 -12.57 -1.74
N TRP A 52 -0.98 -12.97 -0.60
CA TRP A 52 -2.22 -12.37 -0.11
C TRP A 52 -2.07 -10.92 0.33
N MET A 53 -0.90 -10.54 0.85
CA MET A 53 -0.59 -9.13 1.13
C MET A 53 -0.60 -8.28 -0.15
N ARG A 54 -0.08 -8.80 -1.27
CA ARG A 54 -0.17 -8.11 -2.56
C ARG A 54 -1.62 -8.04 -3.06
N ARG A 55 -2.41 -9.11 -2.89
CA ARG A 55 -3.84 -9.12 -3.24
C ARG A 55 -4.64 -8.09 -2.44
N ALA A 56 -4.37 -7.95 -1.14
CA ALA A 56 -5.00 -6.96 -0.27
C ALA A 56 -4.68 -5.52 -0.70
N ARG A 57 -3.44 -5.25 -1.12
CA ARG A 57 -3.09 -3.94 -1.72
C ARG A 57 -3.79 -3.68 -3.06
N ALA A 58 -3.89 -4.70 -3.91
CA ALA A 58 -4.57 -4.59 -5.20
C ALA A 58 -6.07 -4.25 -5.05
N ALA A 59 -6.70 -4.67 -3.95
CA ALA A 59 -8.11 -4.37 -3.66
C ALA A 59 -8.42 -2.86 -3.65
N LEU A 60 -7.44 -2.01 -3.33
CA LEU A 60 -7.61 -0.55 -3.38
C LEU A 60 -8.00 -0.08 -4.79
N ALA A 61 -7.25 -0.53 -5.79
CA ALA A 61 -7.52 -0.21 -7.19
C ALA A 61 -8.77 -0.91 -7.70
N ASP A 62 -8.98 -2.18 -7.33
CA ASP A 62 -10.14 -2.97 -7.79
C ASP A 62 -11.48 -2.40 -7.31
N LEU A 63 -11.53 -1.86 -6.08
CA LEU A 63 -12.78 -1.42 -5.43
C LEU A 63 -12.94 0.11 -5.40
N GLY A 64 -11.95 0.86 -5.87
CA GLY A 64 -11.97 2.32 -5.82
C GLY A 64 -10.86 2.98 -6.62
N SER A 65 -9.78 3.35 -5.94
CA SER A 65 -8.64 4.10 -6.49
C SER A 65 -7.36 3.46 -5.96
N PRO A 66 -6.25 3.46 -6.71
CA PRO A 66 -4.97 2.96 -6.21
C PRO A 66 -4.45 3.73 -4.98
N CYS A 67 -4.88 4.97 -4.77
CA CYS A 67 -4.44 5.83 -3.67
C CYS A 67 -5.62 6.57 -3.02
N PRO A 68 -6.56 5.88 -2.33
CA PRO A 68 -7.70 6.52 -1.70
C PRO A 68 -7.33 7.12 -0.33
N PHE A 69 -8.22 7.95 0.21
CA PHE A 69 -8.10 8.41 1.61
C PHE A 69 -8.04 7.21 2.56
N ALA A 70 -7.09 7.23 3.50
CA ALA A 70 -6.82 6.13 4.41
C ALA A 70 -6.75 4.77 3.67
N ALA A 71 -5.76 4.67 2.77
CA ALA A 71 -5.51 3.51 1.91
C ALA A 71 -5.30 2.22 2.72
N PHE A 72 -6.39 1.51 2.96
CA PHE A 72 -6.42 0.25 3.70
C PHE A 72 -7.23 -0.77 2.90
N GLY A 73 -6.60 -1.90 2.59
CA GLY A 73 -7.22 -3.00 1.84
C GLY A 73 -7.02 -4.32 2.56
N THR A 74 -7.99 -5.21 2.39
CA THR A 74 -8.08 -6.49 3.09
C THR A 74 -8.32 -7.62 2.10
N ALA A 75 -7.81 -8.81 2.41
CA ALA A 75 -8.19 -10.05 1.77
C ALA A 75 -8.50 -11.09 2.86
N ILE A 76 -9.65 -11.75 2.75
CA ILE A 76 -10.03 -12.86 3.62
C ILE A 76 -9.85 -14.15 2.82
N VAL A 77 -9.08 -15.08 3.38
CA VAL A 77 -8.65 -16.30 2.69
C VAL A 77 -8.98 -17.52 3.56
N ASN A 78 -9.59 -18.52 2.93
CA ASN A 78 -9.75 -19.83 3.51
C ASN A 78 -8.52 -20.70 3.21
N HIS A 79 -7.64 -20.84 4.20
CA HIS A 79 -6.41 -21.64 4.06
C HIS A 79 -6.61 -23.16 4.26
N THR A 80 -7.81 -23.63 4.63
CA THR A 80 -8.10 -25.07 4.71
C THR A 80 -8.55 -25.65 3.38
N ALA A 81 -8.95 -24.79 2.43
CA ALA A 81 -9.31 -25.21 1.07
C ALA A 81 -8.08 -25.72 0.33
N THR A 82 -8.18 -26.93 -0.23
CA THR A 82 -7.14 -27.49 -1.09
C THR A 82 -7.26 -26.90 -2.49
N THR A 83 -6.28 -26.10 -2.88
CA THR A 83 -6.18 -25.43 -4.18
C THR A 83 -4.96 -25.94 -4.93
N ALA A 84 -5.00 -25.94 -6.26
CA ALA A 84 -3.91 -26.47 -7.08
C ALA A 84 -2.58 -25.71 -6.89
N ASP A 85 -2.66 -24.43 -6.52
CA ASP A 85 -1.50 -23.56 -6.27
C ASP A 85 -1.06 -23.54 -4.79
N GLY A 86 -1.81 -24.20 -3.90
CA GLY A 86 -1.53 -24.23 -2.46
C GLY A 86 -1.66 -22.86 -1.77
N LEU A 87 -2.34 -21.89 -2.37
CA LEU A 87 -2.51 -20.55 -1.79
C LEU A 87 -3.68 -20.48 -0.80
N GLY A 88 -4.63 -21.41 -0.89
CA GLY A 88 -5.93 -21.33 -0.25
C GLY A 88 -6.95 -20.64 -1.15
N GLU A 89 -8.20 -20.57 -0.70
CA GLU A 89 -9.30 -20.00 -1.48
C GLU A 89 -9.60 -18.57 -1.03
N LEU A 90 -9.65 -17.62 -1.97
CA LEU A 90 -10.08 -16.25 -1.69
C LEU A 90 -11.58 -16.23 -1.36
N VAL A 91 -11.93 -15.77 -0.16
CA VAL A 91 -13.33 -15.59 0.26
C VAL A 91 -13.85 -14.24 -0.21
N CYS A 92 -13.14 -13.16 0.15
CA CYS A 92 -13.49 -11.81 -0.27
C CYS A 92 -12.31 -10.83 -0.15
N ILE A 93 -12.48 -9.67 -0.78
CA ILE A 93 -11.60 -8.50 -0.61
C ILE A 93 -12.41 -7.30 -0.13
N GLY A 94 -11.74 -6.38 0.56
CA GLY A 94 -12.31 -5.14 1.04
C GLY A 94 -11.32 -3.98 0.89
N ALA A 95 -11.87 -2.77 0.85
CA ALA A 95 -11.11 -1.53 0.84
C ALA A 95 -11.85 -0.49 1.67
N ASN A 96 -11.10 0.37 2.37
CA ASN A 96 -11.68 1.44 3.17
C ASN A 96 -12.58 2.33 2.29
N ALA A 97 -13.84 2.47 2.73
CA ALA A 97 -14.87 3.22 2.04
C ALA A 97 -15.48 4.32 2.92
N ASN A 98 -14.86 4.64 4.06
CA ASN A 98 -15.40 5.62 5.01
C ASN A 98 -15.65 7.00 4.37
N SER A 99 -14.69 7.54 3.62
CA SER A 99 -14.80 8.84 2.95
C SER A 99 -15.79 8.81 1.77
N LYS A 100 -15.91 7.67 1.08
CA LYS A 100 -16.83 7.48 -0.04
C LYS A 100 -18.29 7.38 0.43
N THR A 101 -18.52 6.75 1.57
CA THR A 101 -19.87 6.46 2.09
C THR A 101 -20.34 7.43 3.16
N GLY A 102 -19.42 8.15 3.80
CA GLY A 102 -19.70 8.96 5.00
C GLY A 102 -19.87 8.13 6.27
N ASN A 103 -19.78 6.80 6.21
CA ASN A 103 -19.92 5.93 7.36
C ASN A 103 -18.54 5.58 7.95
N PRO A 104 -18.22 6.00 9.19
CA PRO A 104 -16.91 5.75 9.80
C PRO A 104 -16.62 4.27 10.09
N THR A 105 -17.62 3.39 10.06
CA THR A 105 -17.41 1.95 10.30
C THR A 105 -16.96 1.18 9.05
N MET A 106 -17.00 1.81 7.87
CA MET A 106 -16.70 1.17 6.58
C MET A 106 -15.19 1.15 6.30
N HIS A 107 -14.43 0.49 7.17
CA HIS A 107 -13.02 0.16 6.93
C HIS A 107 -12.89 -0.97 5.91
N GLY A 108 -11.65 -1.26 5.48
CA GLY A 108 -11.34 -2.29 4.49
C GLY A 108 -11.39 -3.70 5.03
#